data_AF-A0A4U5QUR0-F1
#
_entry.id   AF-A0A4U5QUR0-F1
#
_cell.length_a   1.000
_cell.length_b   1.000
_cell.length_c   1.000
_cell.angle_alpha   90.00
_cell.angle_beta   90.00
_cell.angle_gamma   90.00
#
_symmetry.space_group_name_H-M   'P 1'
#
loop_
_entity.id
_entity.type
_entity.pdbx_description
1 polymer ?
#
loop_
_entity_poly.entity_id
_entity_poly.type
_entity_poly.pdbx_seq_one_letter_code
_entity_poly.pdbx_strand_id
1 'polypeptide(L)'
;MYSSGNPTNIANPIKDASIHIDIKTLSGRLTLFETTLCEKISWDELDSHHDLDPQGYLSEYNEKDIQLICCQADASTLWHVPPVVQTRYMRSLRSNMDIIFSWQLTRDRPKGKEVVRYELIVQDEDLPAYSDVMAVLNGTTNSFRIFNVYPRYFRVTGSGEVRFARTVDLVSGDLVLNRGNPEWWSFHDIDFSSGCGQFGGPMAIIVSEETPQGILGETLSKFSIWGLYITFVLAVGRFIRLQCADLRMRIPFENLPSCDRLMAICEDIYAARAEGELEVEEVLYWTLVKIYRSPHMLLEYTKPD
;
A
#
# COMPACT_ATOMS: atom_id res chain seq x y z
N MET A 1 -1.44 -14.72 22.37
CA MET A 1 -0.89 -13.73 21.42
C MET A 1 -1.02 -14.17 19.97
N TYR A 2 -1.13 -15.48 19.69
CA TYR A 2 -1.69 -15.97 18.43
C TYR A 2 -3.16 -16.33 18.68
N SER A 3 -4.06 -15.44 18.28
CA SER A 3 -5.49 -15.72 18.24
C SER A 3 -5.77 -16.63 17.05
N SER A 4 -6.59 -17.66 17.26
CA SER A 4 -7.14 -18.55 16.24
C SER A 4 -8.20 -17.88 15.36
N GLY A 5 -8.56 -16.62 15.65
CA GLY A 5 -9.27 -15.78 14.69
C GLY A 5 -8.30 -15.34 13.60
N ASN A 6 -8.06 -16.20 12.62
CA ASN A 6 -7.41 -15.76 11.38
C ASN A 6 -8.22 -14.56 10.89
N PRO A 7 -7.61 -13.37 10.71
CA PRO A 7 -8.31 -12.31 10.00
C PRO A 7 -8.78 -12.94 8.68
N THR A 8 -10.07 -12.81 8.39
CA THR A 8 -10.61 -13.29 7.12
C THR A 8 -9.86 -12.52 6.05
N ASN A 9 -8.94 -13.20 5.39
CA ASN A 9 -8.31 -12.71 4.19
C ASN A 9 -9.40 -12.62 3.14
N ILE A 10 -9.41 -11.51 2.42
CA ILE A 10 -10.35 -11.32 1.31
C ILE A 10 -9.57 -10.99 0.06
N ALA A 11 -10.16 -11.33 -1.08
CA ALA A 11 -9.70 -10.92 -2.39
C ALA A 11 -9.47 -9.40 -2.43
N ASN A 12 -8.38 -9.01 -3.09
CA ASN A 12 -7.95 -7.63 -3.19
C ASN A 12 -7.69 -7.28 -4.65
N PRO A 13 -8.77 -7.18 -5.45
CA PRO A 13 -8.65 -7.02 -6.89
C PRO A 13 -7.99 -5.70 -7.27
N ILE A 14 -7.31 -5.70 -8.40
CA ILE A 14 -6.80 -4.51 -9.09
C ILE A 14 -8.00 -3.66 -9.50
N LYS A 15 -7.97 -2.40 -9.08
CA LYS A 15 -8.95 -1.36 -9.40
C LYS A 15 -8.61 -0.61 -10.67
N ASP A 16 -7.33 -0.32 -10.84
CA ASP A 16 -6.84 0.45 -11.95
C ASP A 16 -5.50 -0.07 -12.43
N ALA A 17 -5.25 0.05 -13.73
CA ALA A 17 -4.04 -0.42 -14.38
C ALA A 17 -3.64 0.56 -15.47
N SER A 18 -2.36 0.89 -15.52
CA SER A 18 -1.80 1.72 -16.57
C SER A 18 -0.48 1.15 -17.06
N ILE A 19 -0.19 1.42 -18.32
CA ILE A 19 0.99 0.92 -19.01
C ILE A 19 1.72 2.11 -19.62
N HIS A 20 3.04 2.09 -19.50
CA HIS A 20 3.91 3.04 -20.16
C HIS A 20 5.03 2.31 -20.88
N ILE A 21 5.27 2.67 -22.14
CA ILE A 21 6.42 2.25 -22.92
C ILE A 21 7.22 3.50 -23.27
N ASP A 22 8.44 3.56 -22.78
CA ASP A 22 9.34 4.67 -22.97
C ASP A 22 10.57 4.25 -23.75
N ILE A 23 11.06 5.16 -24.58
CA ILE A 23 12.36 5.05 -25.21
C ILE A 23 13.32 6.02 -24.54
N LYS A 24 14.51 5.54 -24.19
CA LYS A 24 15.54 6.32 -23.51
C LYS A 24 16.85 6.26 -24.30
N THR A 25 17.50 7.40 -24.42
CA THR A 25 18.85 7.51 -24.96
C THR A 25 19.70 8.35 -24.01
N LEU A 26 20.97 8.55 -24.34
CA LEU A 26 21.84 9.49 -23.63
C LEU A 26 21.29 10.94 -23.59
N SER A 27 20.41 11.31 -24.53
CA SER A 27 19.85 12.67 -24.62
C SER A 27 18.58 12.87 -23.80
N GLY A 28 17.92 11.80 -23.34
CA GLY A 28 16.69 11.89 -22.55
C GLY A 28 15.76 10.71 -22.76
N ARG A 29 14.52 10.85 -22.27
CA ARG A 29 13.44 9.86 -22.33
C ARG A 29 12.24 10.46 -23.07
N LEU A 30 11.62 9.66 -23.95
CA LEU A 30 10.34 9.97 -24.59
C LEU A 30 9.37 8.82 -24.32
N THR A 31 8.13 9.16 -23.99
CA THR A 31 7.06 8.18 -23.81
C THR A 31 6.43 7.90 -25.15
N LEU A 32 6.59 6.68 -25.66
CA LEU A 32 5.99 6.25 -26.91
C LEU A 32 4.51 5.94 -26.67
N PHE A 33 4.22 5.02 -25.76
CA PHE A 33 2.87 4.54 -25.53
C PHE A 33 2.48 4.71 -24.06
N GLU A 34 1.27 5.24 -23.84
CA GLU A 34 0.66 5.30 -22.52
C GLU A 34 -0.83 5.01 -22.62
N THR A 35 -1.30 4.00 -21.88
CA THR A 35 -2.73 3.73 -21.76
C THR A 35 -3.12 3.51 -20.30
N THR A 36 -4.26 4.11 -19.94
CA THR A 36 -4.97 3.90 -18.67
C THR A 36 -6.33 3.22 -18.92
N LEU A 37 -6.67 2.99 -20.18
CA LEU A 37 -7.95 2.43 -20.60
C LEU A 37 -7.85 0.91 -20.59
N CYS A 38 -7.96 0.34 -19.40
CA CYS A 38 -7.90 -1.09 -19.18
C CYS A 38 -9.18 -1.64 -18.53
N GLU A 39 -9.72 -2.68 -19.13
CA GLU A 39 -10.78 -3.50 -18.55
C GLU A 39 -10.15 -4.56 -17.64
N LYS A 40 -10.78 -4.80 -16.48
CA LYS A 40 -10.35 -5.81 -15.51
C LYS A 40 -11.48 -6.82 -15.41
N ILE A 41 -11.28 -7.97 -16.03
CA ILE A 41 -12.26 -9.05 -16.12
C ILE A 41 -11.95 -10.05 -15.02
N SER A 42 -12.96 -10.44 -14.24
CA SER A 42 -12.80 -11.43 -13.20
C SER A 42 -12.69 -12.83 -13.81
N TRP A 43 -11.89 -13.72 -13.21
CA TRP A 43 -11.64 -15.05 -13.77
C TRP A 43 -12.91 -15.91 -13.91
N ASP A 44 -13.89 -15.72 -13.03
CA ASP A 44 -15.19 -16.41 -13.05
C ASP A 44 -16.12 -15.93 -14.18
N GLU A 45 -15.87 -14.75 -14.76
CA GLU A 45 -16.67 -14.19 -15.86
C GLU A 45 -16.11 -14.57 -17.24
N LEU A 46 -14.93 -15.18 -17.29
CA LEU A 46 -14.27 -15.58 -18.53
C LEU A 46 -14.91 -16.84 -19.13
N ASP A 47 -15.19 -16.78 -20.44
CA ASP A 47 -15.76 -17.92 -21.15
C ASP A 47 -14.75 -19.07 -21.22
N SER A 48 -15.18 -20.26 -20.79
CA SER A 48 -14.44 -21.53 -20.82
C SER A 48 -13.87 -21.92 -22.19
N HIS A 49 -14.29 -21.27 -23.27
CA HIS A 49 -13.79 -21.50 -24.63
C HIS A 49 -12.38 -20.93 -24.88
N HIS A 50 -11.86 -20.06 -24.02
CA HIS A 50 -10.51 -19.52 -24.13
C HIS A 50 -9.57 -20.19 -23.12
N ASP A 51 -8.66 -21.03 -23.61
CA ASP A 51 -7.59 -21.61 -22.77
C ASP A 51 -6.49 -20.56 -22.54
N LEU A 52 -6.68 -19.75 -21.50
CA LEU A 52 -5.75 -18.69 -21.09
C LEU A 52 -4.65 -19.19 -20.14
N ASP A 53 -4.72 -20.46 -19.71
CA ASP A 53 -3.71 -21.10 -18.85
C ASP A 53 -3.50 -22.57 -19.28
N PRO A 54 -2.97 -22.80 -20.49
CA PRO A 54 -2.85 -24.15 -21.07
C PRO A 54 -1.93 -25.07 -20.27
N GLN A 55 -1.09 -24.50 -19.41
CA GLN A 55 -0.11 -25.22 -18.59
C GLN A 55 -0.57 -25.37 -17.13
N GLY A 56 -1.73 -24.84 -16.76
CA GLY A 56 -2.32 -24.97 -15.43
C GLY A 56 -1.57 -24.22 -14.32
N TYR A 57 -0.87 -23.12 -14.63
CA TYR A 57 -0.12 -22.31 -13.66
C TYR A 57 -1.00 -21.64 -12.61
N LEU A 58 -2.26 -21.38 -12.94
CA LEU A 58 -3.22 -20.67 -12.10
C LEU A 58 -4.02 -21.63 -11.21
N SER A 59 -3.89 -22.94 -11.41
CA SER A 59 -4.66 -23.98 -10.69
C SER A 59 -4.42 -24.00 -9.17
N GLU A 60 -3.30 -23.46 -8.70
CA GLU A 60 -2.97 -23.34 -7.28
C GLU A 60 -3.66 -22.13 -6.60
N TYR A 61 -4.23 -21.21 -7.37
CA TYR A 61 -4.81 -19.98 -6.88
C TYR A 61 -6.34 -20.02 -6.92
N ASN A 62 -6.97 -19.21 -6.07
CA ASN A 62 -8.41 -19.06 -6.07
C ASN A 62 -8.83 -18.18 -7.26
N GLU A 63 -9.88 -18.59 -7.98
CA GLU A 63 -10.42 -17.86 -9.14
C GLU A 63 -10.75 -16.40 -8.80
N LYS A 64 -11.21 -16.14 -7.57
CA LYS A 64 -11.55 -14.78 -7.09
C LYS A 64 -10.34 -13.84 -6.94
N ASP A 65 -9.14 -14.41 -6.87
CA ASP A 65 -7.88 -13.65 -6.75
C ASP A 65 -7.23 -13.40 -8.11
N ILE A 66 -7.76 -14.00 -9.17
CA ILE A 66 -7.24 -13.91 -10.52
C ILE A 66 -8.08 -12.92 -11.32
N GLN A 67 -7.41 -12.04 -12.05
CA GLN A 67 -8.04 -11.12 -12.99
C GLN A 67 -7.28 -11.08 -14.30
N LEU A 68 -8.02 -11.02 -15.40
CA LEU A 68 -7.48 -10.68 -16.70
C LEU A 68 -7.56 -9.17 -16.90
N ILE A 69 -6.44 -8.53 -17.19
CA ILE A 69 -6.39 -7.10 -17.54
C ILE A 69 -6.17 -7.00 -19.05
N CYS A 70 -7.12 -6.35 -19.71
CA CYS A 70 -7.11 -6.10 -21.15
C CYS A 70 -7.09 -4.59 -21.40
N CYS A 71 -6.01 -4.08 -21.98
CA CYS A 71 -5.87 -2.65 -22.25
C CYS A 71 -6.15 -2.32 -23.73
N GLN A 72 -6.59 -1.09 -23.99
CA GLN A 72 -6.72 -0.58 -25.35
C GLN A 72 -5.38 -0.57 -26.07
N ALA A 73 -5.40 -0.89 -27.37
CA ALA A 73 -4.21 -0.90 -28.21
C ALA A 73 -3.71 0.50 -28.53
N ASP A 74 -4.63 1.46 -28.67
CA ASP A 74 -4.30 2.87 -28.89
C ASP A 74 -3.95 3.57 -27.57
N ALA A 75 -2.94 4.44 -27.63
CA ALA A 75 -2.55 5.24 -26.49
C ALA A 75 -3.69 6.21 -26.10
N SER A 76 -3.85 6.38 -24.79
CA SER A 76 -4.72 7.41 -24.21
C SER A 76 -4.15 8.82 -24.35
N THR A 77 -2.88 8.94 -24.75
CA THR A 77 -2.17 10.19 -24.94
C THR A 77 -1.74 10.39 -26.40
N LEU A 78 -1.65 11.66 -26.79
CA LEU A 78 -1.24 12.07 -28.13
C LEU A 78 0.28 12.27 -28.21
N TRP A 79 0.84 12.03 -29.39
CA TRP A 79 2.25 12.26 -29.68
C TRP A 79 2.51 13.75 -29.98
N HIS A 80 2.98 14.49 -28.97
CA HIS A 80 3.20 15.94 -29.05
C HIS A 80 4.68 16.37 -29.11
N VAL A 81 5.58 15.50 -29.56
CA VAL A 81 7.01 15.82 -29.58
C VAL A 81 7.31 16.83 -30.70
N PRO A 82 7.84 18.04 -30.39
CA PRO A 82 8.13 19.03 -31.43
C PRO A 82 9.16 18.50 -32.44
N PRO A 83 9.04 18.82 -33.75
CA PRO A 83 9.93 18.27 -34.78
C PRO A 83 11.43 18.52 -34.52
N VAL A 84 11.77 19.66 -33.92
CA VAL A 84 13.15 20.02 -33.55
C VAL A 84 13.68 19.09 -32.45
N VAL A 85 12.84 18.76 -31.47
CA VAL A 85 13.20 17.84 -30.37
C VAL A 85 13.35 16.43 -30.92
N GLN A 86 12.41 15.97 -31.75
CA GLN A 86 12.45 14.66 -32.38
C GLN A 86 13.71 14.48 -33.25
N THR A 87 14.04 15.48 -34.08
CA THR A 87 15.25 15.45 -34.93
C THR A 87 16.54 15.36 -34.11
N ARG A 88 16.61 16.10 -32.99
CA ARG A 88 17.77 16.04 -32.08
C ARG A 88 17.84 14.69 -31.36
N TYR A 89 16.70 14.17 -30.92
CA TYR A 89 16.59 12.89 -30.24
C TYR A 89 17.03 11.74 -31.15
N MET A 90 16.60 11.73 -32.42
CA MET A 90 16.99 10.70 -33.39
C MET A 90 18.50 10.57 -33.60
N ARG A 91 19.27 11.66 -33.47
CA ARG A 91 20.74 11.60 -33.58
C ARG A 91 21.39 10.77 -32.46
N SER A 92 20.73 10.67 -31.30
CA SER A 92 21.24 9.94 -30.14
C SER A 92 20.91 8.44 -30.15
N LEU A 93 19.92 8.00 -30.95
CA LEU A 93 19.52 6.59 -31.07
C LEU A 93 20.65 5.67 -31.54
N ARG A 94 21.61 6.19 -32.31
CA ARG A 94 22.74 5.41 -32.83
C ARG A 94 23.74 4.98 -31.76
N SER A 95 23.83 5.74 -30.68
CA SER A 95 24.89 5.54 -29.67
C SER A 95 24.44 4.65 -28.53
N ASN A 96 23.21 4.86 -28.04
CA ASN A 96 22.61 4.06 -26.99
C ASN A 96 21.09 4.26 -27.01
N MET A 97 20.33 3.18 -26.92
CA MET A 97 18.88 3.15 -26.93
C MET A 97 18.39 2.04 -26.00
N ASP A 98 17.66 2.42 -24.97
CA ASP A 98 16.93 1.49 -24.10
C ASP A 98 15.42 1.66 -24.36
N ILE A 99 14.68 0.57 -24.33
CA ILE A 99 13.22 0.61 -24.23
C ILE A 99 12.83 0.12 -22.83
N ILE A 100 11.99 0.90 -22.17
CA ILE A 100 11.54 0.64 -20.81
C ILE A 100 10.04 0.40 -20.87
N PHE A 101 9.63 -0.80 -20.49
CA PHE A 101 8.23 -1.17 -20.33
C PHE A 101 7.85 -1.07 -18.86
N SER A 102 6.67 -0.53 -18.54
CA SER A 102 6.19 -0.50 -17.17
C SER A 102 4.69 -0.74 -17.02
N TRP A 103 4.33 -1.52 -15.99
CA TRP A 103 2.99 -1.67 -15.48
C TRP A 103 2.87 -0.89 -14.17
N GLN A 104 1.79 -0.14 -14.01
CA GLN A 104 1.37 0.40 -12.73
C GLN A 104 -0.02 -0.12 -12.41
N LEU A 105 -0.13 -0.87 -11.32
CA LEU A 105 -1.33 -1.54 -10.86
C LEU A 105 -1.77 -0.92 -9.54
N THR A 106 -3.04 -0.60 -9.40
CA THR A 106 -3.59 0.04 -8.20
C THR A 106 -4.69 -0.81 -7.58
N ARG A 107 -4.66 -0.97 -6.26
CA ARG A 107 -5.61 -1.77 -5.46
C ARG A 107 -5.87 -1.10 -4.13
N ASP A 108 -6.95 -1.47 -3.45
CA ASP A 108 -7.41 -0.76 -2.24
C ASP A 108 -6.52 -1.01 -1.01
N ARG A 109 -5.81 -2.15 -1.00
CA ARG A 109 -4.99 -2.62 0.12
C ARG A 109 -3.69 -3.25 -0.38
N PRO A 110 -2.67 -3.42 0.48
CA PRO A 110 -2.54 -2.85 1.82
C PRO A 110 -2.36 -1.34 1.78
N LYS A 111 -2.76 -0.66 2.86
CA LYS A 111 -2.65 0.81 2.94
C LYS A 111 -1.19 1.26 2.98
N GLY A 112 -0.87 2.29 2.21
CA GLY A 112 0.50 2.75 1.96
C GLY A 112 1.25 1.95 0.89
N LYS A 113 0.61 0.94 0.29
CA LYS A 113 1.14 0.08 -0.78
C LYS A 113 0.07 -0.24 -1.84
N GLU A 114 -0.83 0.71 -2.05
CA GLU A 114 -1.94 0.62 -2.98
C GLU A 114 -1.46 0.54 -4.43
N VAL A 115 -0.38 1.26 -4.74
CA VAL A 115 0.21 1.32 -6.07
C VAL A 115 1.41 0.39 -6.14
N VAL A 116 1.37 -0.53 -7.08
CA VAL A 116 2.42 -1.51 -7.36
C VAL A 116 2.95 -1.24 -8.76
N ARG A 117 4.27 -1.05 -8.87
CA ARG A 117 4.94 -0.75 -10.14
C ARG A 117 5.85 -1.89 -10.53
N TYR A 118 5.79 -2.29 -11.79
CA TYR A 118 6.74 -3.16 -12.44
C TYR A 118 7.38 -2.41 -13.60
N GLU A 119 8.70 -2.49 -13.70
CA GLU A 119 9.48 -1.86 -14.76
C GLU A 119 10.47 -2.90 -15.29
N LEU A 120 10.54 -3.03 -16.62
CA LEU A 120 11.50 -3.87 -17.33
C LEU A 120 12.25 -3.02 -18.35
N ILE A 121 13.58 -3.09 -18.30
CA ILE A 121 14.43 -2.61 -19.38
C ILE A 121 14.60 -3.79 -20.34
N VAL A 122 14.17 -3.60 -21.59
CA VAL A 122 14.26 -4.63 -22.64
C VAL A 122 15.73 -4.94 -22.92
N GLN A 123 16.05 -6.23 -23.06
CA GLN A 123 17.43 -6.68 -23.32
C GLN A 123 17.87 -6.29 -24.73
N ASP A 124 19.18 -6.12 -24.93
CA ASP A 124 19.74 -5.65 -26.20
C ASP A 124 19.38 -6.56 -27.38
N GLU A 125 19.25 -7.87 -27.16
CA GLU A 125 18.86 -8.86 -28.16
C GLU A 125 17.39 -8.75 -28.60
N ASP A 126 16.54 -8.19 -27.74
CA ASP A 126 15.09 -8.05 -27.92
C ASP A 126 14.68 -6.65 -28.42
N LEU A 127 15.65 -5.72 -28.45
CA LEU A 127 15.46 -4.36 -28.96
C LEU A 127 15.34 -4.33 -30.49
N PRO A 128 14.56 -3.37 -31.02
CA PRO A 128 14.52 -3.11 -32.46
C PRO A 128 15.86 -2.54 -32.93
N ALA A 129 16.16 -2.68 -34.22
CA ALA A 129 17.28 -1.95 -34.79
C ALA A 129 17.02 -0.44 -34.73
N TYR A 130 18.04 0.35 -34.38
CA TYR A 130 17.91 1.81 -34.31
C TYR A 130 17.39 2.42 -35.63
N SER A 131 17.69 1.78 -36.77
CA SER A 131 17.25 2.20 -38.09
C SER A 131 15.74 2.12 -38.24
N ASP A 132 15.10 1.14 -37.62
CA ASP A 132 13.67 0.90 -37.75
C ASP A 132 12.90 1.95 -36.93
N VAL A 133 13.35 2.22 -35.71
CA VAL A 133 12.83 3.31 -34.88
C VAL A 133 13.00 4.65 -35.59
N MET A 134 14.17 4.89 -36.20
CA MET A 134 14.43 6.11 -36.96
C MET A 134 13.55 6.21 -38.21
N ALA A 135 13.29 5.10 -38.90
CA ALA A 135 12.40 5.05 -40.05
C ALA A 135 10.95 5.40 -39.67
N VAL A 136 10.47 4.91 -38.52
CA VAL A 136 9.13 5.26 -38.02
C VAL A 136 9.04 6.73 -37.65
N LEU A 137 10.01 7.25 -36.90
CA LEU A 137 10.03 8.67 -36.52
C LEU A 137 10.16 9.61 -37.74
N ASN A 138 10.85 9.20 -38.80
CA ASN A 138 11.07 10.03 -39.98
C ASN A 138 9.89 10.13 -40.93
N GLY A 139 8.94 9.19 -40.92
CA GLY A 139 7.92 9.16 -41.98
C GLY A 139 7.90 7.91 -42.84
N THR A 140 8.99 7.14 -42.88
CA THR A 140 9.20 6.16 -43.94
C THR A 140 8.49 4.84 -43.68
N THR A 141 8.38 4.47 -42.41
CA THR A 141 7.57 3.34 -41.94
C THR A 141 6.62 3.83 -40.85
N ASN A 142 5.67 2.99 -40.46
CA ASN A 142 4.72 3.33 -39.39
C ASN A 142 4.89 2.46 -38.15
N SER A 143 5.65 1.37 -38.22
CA SER A 143 5.81 0.47 -37.07
C SER A 143 7.17 -0.18 -36.97
N PHE A 144 7.51 -0.61 -35.75
CA PHE A 144 8.65 -1.46 -35.44
C PHE A 144 8.25 -2.47 -34.37
N ARG A 145 8.97 -3.59 -34.32
CA ARG A 145 8.69 -4.71 -33.42
C ARG A 145 9.62 -4.70 -32.23
N ILE A 146 9.08 -5.00 -31.05
CA ILE A 146 9.82 -5.22 -29.81
C ILE A 146 9.53 -6.62 -29.29
N PHE A 147 10.55 -7.33 -28.85
CA PHE A 147 10.40 -8.70 -28.35
C PHE A 147 10.46 -8.73 -26.82
N ASN A 148 9.82 -9.75 -26.24
CA ASN A 148 9.97 -10.13 -24.83
C ASN A 148 9.84 -8.98 -23.80
N VAL A 149 8.87 -8.07 -24.01
CA VAL A 149 8.79 -6.80 -23.30
C VAL A 149 8.16 -6.84 -21.91
N TYR A 150 7.38 -7.88 -21.59
CA TYR A 150 6.92 -8.15 -20.23
C TYR A 150 6.36 -9.59 -20.11
N PRO A 151 6.34 -10.21 -18.92
CA PRO A 151 5.74 -11.52 -18.72
C PRO A 151 4.20 -11.45 -18.67
N ARG A 152 3.51 -12.45 -19.20
CA ARG A 152 2.03 -12.49 -19.23
C ARG A 152 1.39 -12.66 -17.85
N TYR A 153 2.09 -13.32 -16.91
CA TYR A 153 1.56 -13.68 -15.59
C TYR A 153 2.23 -12.91 -14.46
N PHE A 154 1.44 -12.10 -13.76
CA PHE A 154 1.86 -11.32 -12.61
C PHE A 154 1.26 -11.87 -11.33
N ARG A 155 2.06 -11.87 -10.26
CA ARG A 155 1.61 -12.09 -8.89
C ARG A 155 1.91 -10.83 -8.07
N VAL A 156 0.86 -10.16 -7.61
CA VAL A 156 0.97 -8.94 -6.81
C VAL A 156 0.89 -9.31 -5.34
N THR A 157 1.97 -9.07 -4.60
CA THR A 157 2.08 -9.50 -3.21
C THR A 157 1.48 -8.50 -2.23
N GLY A 158 1.15 -8.97 -1.01
CA GLY A 158 0.83 -8.09 0.12
C GLY A 158 1.97 -7.15 0.52
N SER A 159 3.22 -7.41 0.11
CA SER A 159 4.34 -6.49 0.33
C SER A 159 4.39 -5.31 -0.64
N GLY A 160 3.51 -5.26 -1.65
CA GLY A 160 3.50 -4.22 -2.68
C GLY A 160 4.50 -4.48 -3.81
N GLU A 161 4.94 -5.72 -3.97
CA GLU A 161 5.91 -6.12 -4.99
C GLU A 161 5.22 -6.97 -6.06
N VAL A 162 5.78 -6.94 -7.26
CA VAL A 162 5.42 -7.84 -8.34
C VAL A 162 6.38 -9.03 -8.33
N ARG A 163 5.81 -10.22 -8.30
CA ARG A 163 6.51 -11.49 -8.56
C ARG A 163 5.92 -12.10 -9.82
N PHE A 164 6.65 -13.02 -10.41
CA PHE A 164 6.15 -13.75 -11.58
C PHE A 164 5.75 -15.15 -11.14
N ALA A 165 4.59 -15.61 -11.59
CA ALA A 165 4.26 -17.02 -11.48
C ALA A 165 5.29 -17.85 -12.28
N ARG A 166 5.72 -17.32 -13.45
CA ARG A 166 6.88 -17.79 -14.22
C ARG A 166 7.33 -16.76 -15.26
N THR A 167 8.58 -16.85 -15.72
CA THR A 167 9.19 -15.96 -16.74
C THR A 167 9.33 -16.62 -18.12
N VAL A 168 8.37 -17.47 -18.51
CA VAL A 168 8.47 -18.25 -19.76
C VAL A 168 7.59 -17.66 -20.86
N ASP A 169 6.45 -17.06 -20.50
CA ASP A 169 5.51 -16.49 -21.47
C ASP A 169 5.71 -14.96 -21.52
N LEU A 170 6.75 -14.56 -22.23
CA LEU A 170 7.06 -13.14 -22.49
C LEU A 170 6.26 -12.65 -23.69
N VAL A 171 5.72 -11.44 -23.58
CA VAL A 171 4.90 -10.80 -24.60
C VAL A 171 5.79 -10.02 -25.56
N SER A 172 5.57 -10.19 -26.85
CA SER A 172 6.20 -9.40 -27.92
C SER A 172 5.13 -8.58 -28.63
N GLY A 173 5.48 -7.40 -29.11
CA GLY A 173 4.50 -6.49 -29.69
C GLY A 173 5.02 -5.59 -30.80
N ASP A 174 4.09 -5.08 -31.60
CA ASP A 174 4.35 -4.06 -32.61
C ASP A 174 3.93 -2.68 -32.07
N LEU A 175 4.88 -1.74 -32.09
CA LEU A 175 4.61 -0.32 -31.83
C LEU A 175 4.35 0.38 -33.15
N VAL A 176 3.17 0.97 -33.29
CA VAL A 176 2.72 1.64 -34.51
C VAL A 176 2.47 3.12 -34.21
N LEU A 177 3.14 4.02 -34.94
CA LEU A 177 2.89 5.45 -34.93
C LEU A 177 1.80 5.77 -35.96
N ASN A 178 0.61 6.09 -35.46
CA ASN A 178 -0.53 6.49 -36.27
C ASN A 178 -0.43 7.96 -36.67
N ARG A 179 -0.35 8.21 -37.98
CA ARG A 179 -0.17 9.55 -38.57
C ARG A 179 -1.48 10.31 -38.74
N GLY A 180 -2.31 10.31 -37.70
CA GLY A 180 -3.50 11.15 -37.65
C GLY A 180 -3.19 12.63 -37.44
N ASN A 181 -4.23 13.44 -37.27
CA ASN A 181 -4.09 14.84 -36.87
C ASN A 181 -4.89 15.09 -35.59
N PRO A 182 -4.28 15.04 -34.39
CA PRO A 182 -2.85 14.79 -34.08
C PRO A 182 -2.39 13.32 -34.19
N GLU A 183 -1.08 13.07 -34.17
CA GLU A 183 -0.48 11.71 -34.20
C GLU A 183 -0.57 11.03 -32.81
N TRP A 184 -0.58 9.69 -32.77
CA TRP A 184 -0.53 8.90 -31.52
C TRP A 184 0.13 7.53 -31.74
N TRP A 185 0.58 6.89 -30.67
CA TRP A 185 1.13 5.52 -30.73
C TRP A 185 0.07 4.48 -30.39
N SER A 186 0.25 3.29 -30.94
CA SER A 186 -0.49 2.09 -30.56
C SER A 186 0.46 0.93 -30.36
N PHE A 187 0.09 0.02 -29.46
CA PHE A 187 0.80 -1.21 -29.18
C PHE A 187 -0.11 -2.40 -29.45
N HIS A 188 0.35 -3.33 -30.28
CA HIS A 188 -0.37 -4.55 -30.61
C HIS A 188 0.43 -5.77 -30.15
N ASP A 189 -0.17 -6.61 -29.30
CA ASP A 189 0.39 -7.92 -28.94
C ASP A 189 0.38 -8.83 -30.18
N ILE A 190 1.53 -9.44 -30.49
CA ILE A 190 1.69 -10.34 -31.66
C ILE A 190 1.01 -11.68 -31.40
N ASP A 191 1.09 -12.15 -30.16
CA ASP A 191 0.48 -13.40 -29.71
C ASP A 191 -0.88 -13.12 -29.07
N PHE A 192 -1.67 -12.27 -29.74
CA PHE A 192 -2.96 -11.84 -29.26
C PHE A 192 -3.86 -13.04 -29.00
N SER A 193 -4.11 -13.31 -27.71
CA SER A 193 -5.11 -14.31 -27.31
C SER A 193 -6.49 -13.67 -27.34
N SER A 194 -7.47 -14.39 -27.90
CA SER A 194 -8.83 -13.90 -28.10
C SER A 194 -9.63 -13.62 -26.81
N GLY A 195 -9.06 -13.91 -25.63
CA GLY A 195 -9.70 -13.65 -24.33
C GLY A 195 -9.97 -12.17 -24.06
N CYS A 196 -9.25 -11.25 -24.70
CA CYS A 196 -9.50 -9.81 -24.59
C CYS A 196 -10.47 -9.26 -25.66
N GLY A 197 -11.11 -10.11 -26.46
CA GLY A 197 -12.14 -9.71 -27.41
C GLY A 197 -11.67 -8.62 -28.40
N GLN A 198 -12.23 -7.40 -28.28
CA GLN A 198 -11.89 -6.25 -29.14
C GLN A 198 -10.68 -5.43 -28.64
N PHE A 199 -10.17 -5.69 -27.44
CA PHE A 199 -9.02 -4.98 -26.89
C PHE A 199 -7.72 -5.60 -27.41
N GLY A 200 -7.28 -5.18 -28.59
CA GLY A 200 -6.05 -5.68 -29.23
C GLY A 200 -4.73 -5.12 -28.67
N GLY A 201 -4.76 -4.60 -27.43
CA GLY A 201 -3.61 -3.96 -26.79
C GLY A 201 -2.86 -4.90 -25.84
N PRO A 202 -2.06 -4.34 -24.93
CA PRO A 202 -1.37 -5.16 -23.94
C PRO A 202 -2.36 -5.86 -23.01
N MET A 203 -2.09 -7.12 -22.73
CA MET A 203 -2.87 -7.94 -21.81
C MET A 203 -1.98 -8.61 -20.75
N ALA A 204 -2.54 -8.81 -19.55
CA ALA A 204 -1.84 -9.42 -18.43
C ALA A 204 -2.81 -10.21 -17.55
N ILE A 205 -2.40 -11.38 -17.09
CA ILE A 205 -3.13 -12.15 -16.07
C ILE A 205 -2.50 -11.86 -14.73
N ILE A 206 -3.31 -11.40 -13.78
CA ILE A 206 -2.85 -10.91 -12.48
C ILE A 206 -3.48 -11.73 -11.38
N VAL A 207 -2.63 -12.33 -10.56
CA VAL A 207 -2.98 -12.95 -9.29
C VAL A 207 -2.69 -11.96 -8.17
N SER A 208 -3.72 -11.48 -7.50
CA SER A 208 -3.57 -10.52 -6.39
C SER A 208 -3.67 -11.25 -5.06
N GLU A 209 -2.64 -11.14 -4.21
CA GLU A 209 -2.68 -11.75 -2.88
C GLU A 209 -3.79 -11.13 -2.02
N GLU A 210 -4.56 -12.00 -1.37
CA GLU A 210 -5.55 -11.62 -0.38
C GLU A 210 -4.93 -10.77 0.73
N THR A 211 -5.73 -9.86 1.29
CA THR A 211 -5.28 -9.00 2.39
C THR A 211 -6.16 -9.14 3.62
N PRO A 212 -5.56 -9.10 4.83
CA PRO A 212 -6.33 -9.20 6.07
C PRO A 212 -7.24 -7.98 6.25
N GLN A 213 -8.46 -8.23 6.75
CA GLN A 213 -9.45 -7.20 7.05
C GLN A 213 -9.49 -6.79 8.53
N GLY A 214 -10.15 -5.66 8.79
CA GLY A 214 -10.34 -5.11 10.14
C GLY A 214 -9.15 -4.31 10.69
N ILE A 215 -9.27 -3.90 11.96
CA ILE A 215 -8.27 -3.05 12.66
C ILE A 215 -6.89 -3.72 12.67
N LEU A 216 -6.84 -5.05 12.80
CA LEU A 216 -5.59 -5.82 12.73
C LEU A 216 -4.97 -5.74 11.33
N GLY A 217 -5.76 -5.90 10.27
CA GLY A 217 -5.27 -5.74 8.89
C GLY A 217 -4.80 -4.32 8.59
N GLU A 218 -5.51 -3.30 9.05
CA GLU A 218 -5.13 -1.90 8.87
C GLU A 218 -3.84 -1.55 9.63
N THR A 219 -3.73 -1.98 10.89
CA THR A 219 -2.52 -1.76 11.68
C THR A 219 -1.33 -2.55 11.12
N LEU A 220 -1.51 -3.80 10.69
CA LEU A 220 -0.46 -4.60 10.06
C LEU A 220 -0.05 -4.07 8.68
N SER A 221 -0.98 -3.49 7.92
CA SER A 221 -0.67 -2.90 6.61
C SER A 221 0.21 -1.65 6.72
N LYS A 222 0.07 -0.89 7.80
CA LYS A 222 0.81 0.36 8.05
C LYS A 222 2.03 0.17 8.95
N PHE A 223 1.94 -0.75 9.91
CA PHE A 223 2.97 -1.04 10.90
C PHE A 223 3.34 -2.52 10.86
N SER A 224 4.63 -2.81 10.74
CA SER A 224 5.12 -4.18 10.84
C SER A 224 4.72 -4.81 12.19
N ILE A 225 4.57 -6.15 12.21
CA ILE A 225 4.34 -6.91 13.44
C ILE A 225 5.39 -6.61 14.53
N TRP A 226 6.61 -6.26 14.12
CA TRP A 226 7.67 -5.78 14.99
C TRP A 226 7.30 -4.46 15.69
N GLY A 227 6.69 -3.52 14.97
CA GLY A 227 6.22 -2.25 15.53
C GLY A 227 5.10 -2.47 16.55
N LEU A 228 4.15 -3.37 16.25
CA LEU A 228 3.09 -3.74 17.19
C LEU A 228 3.65 -4.42 18.45
N TYR A 229 4.64 -5.29 18.31
CA TYR A 229 5.32 -5.92 19.44
C TYR A 229 6.05 -4.88 20.32
N ILE A 230 6.87 -4.02 19.73
CA ILE A 230 7.63 -3.00 20.46
C ILE A 230 6.68 -2.05 21.20
N THR A 231 5.63 -1.57 20.53
CA THR A 231 4.64 -0.67 21.15
C THR A 231 3.92 -1.33 22.32
N PHE A 232 3.48 -2.57 22.19
CA PHE A 232 2.85 -3.32 23.27
C PHE A 232 3.80 -3.51 24.46
N VAL A 233 5.04 -3.97 24.22
CA VAL A 233 6.04 -4.20 25.28
C VAL A 233 6.38 -2.89 26.00
N LEU A 234 6.53 -1.79 25.28
CA LEU A 234 6.78 -0.47 25.88
C LEU A 234 5.57 0.01 26.70
N ALA A 235 4.34 -0.21 26.22
CA ALA A 235 3.14 0.15 26.96
C ALA A 235 3.02 -0.63 28.28
N VAL A 236 3.22 -1.95 28.25
CA VAL A 236 3.23 -2.80 29.45
C VAL A 236 4.37 -2.41 30.38
N GLY A 237 5.57 -2.19 29.86
CA GLY A 237 6.73 -1.75 30.66
C GLY A 237 6.48 -0.41 31.35
N ARG A 238 5.85 0.54 30.66
CA ARG A 238 5.45 1.83 31.24
C ARG A 238 4.36 1.67 32.30
N PHE A 239 3.39 0.78 32.09
CA PHE A 239 2.35 0.48 33.08
C PHE A 239 2.93 -0.13 34.36
N ILE A 240 3.81 -1.13 34.24
CA ILE A 240 4.51 -1.71 35.38
C ILE A 240 5.34 -0.65 36.10
N ARG A 241 6.08 0.18 35.34
CA ARG A 241 6.84 1.29 35.91
C ARG A 241 5.95 2.25 36.70
N LEU A 242 4.74 2.57 36.24
CA LEU A 242 3.83 3.47 36.96
C LEU A 242 3.39 2.92 38.33
N GLN A 243 3.20 1.60 38.47
CA GLN A 243 2.81 0.99 39.75
C GLN A 243 3.96 0.97 40.77
N CYS A 244 5.20 0.88 40.29
CA CYS A 244 6.38 0.86 41.15
C CYS A 244 7.05 2.24 41.30
N ALA A 245 6.74 3.19 40.40
CA ALA A 245 7.25 4.55 40.48
C ALA A 245 6.53 5.32 41.58
N ASP A 246 7.25 6.27 42.18
CA ASP A 246 6.72 7.20 43.17
C ASP A 246 6.07 6.59 44.42
N LEU A 247 6.32 5.30 44.70
CA LEU A 247 5.98 4.66 45.98
C LEU A 247 6.49 5.49 47.16
N ARG A 248 7.71 6.05 47.06
CA ARG A 248 8.28 6.91 48.11
C ARG A 248 7.46 8.18 48.39
N MET A 249 6.78 8.72 47.37
CA MET A 249 5.98 9.93 47.49
C MET A 249 4.63 9.65 48.16
N ARG A 250 4.16 8.39 48.09
CA ARG A 250 2.92 7.93 48.74
C ARG A 250 3.12 7.54 50.20
N ILE A 251 4.34 7.22 50.62
CA ILE A 251 4.66 6.78 52.00
C ILE A 251 4.01 7.66 53.08
N PRO A 252 4.08 9.01 53.03
CA PRO A 252 3.54 9.86 54.09
C PRO A 252 2.02 9.78 54.26
N PHE A 253 1.30 9.30 53.25
CA PHE A 253 -0.17 9.26 53.22
C PHE A 253 -0.74 7.84 53.36
N GLU A 254 0.07 6.81 53.09
CA GLU A 254 -0.38 5.41 53.12
C GLU A 254 0.12 4.63 54.32
N ASN A 255 1.29 4.99 54.87
CA ASN A 255 1.89 4.31 56.01
C ASN A 255 1.67 5.13 57.30
N LEU A 256 0.42 5.26 57.71
CA LEU A 256 0.02 5.98 58.92
C LEU A 256 -0.24 4.98 60.07
N PRO A 257 0.19 5.25 61.32
CA PRO A 257 0.05 4.29 62.43
C PRO A 257 -1.40 4.01 62.88
N SER A 258 -2.25 5.04 62.99
CA SER A 258 -3.70 4.95 63.20
C SER A 258 -4.39 6.04 62.39
N CYS A 259 -5.59 5.76 61.89
CA CYS A 259 -6.41 6.70 61.12
C CYS A 259 -7.70 7.11 61.85
N ASP A 260 -7.89 6.71 63.10
CA ASP A 260 -9.19 6.80 63.79
C ASP A 260 -9.65 8.25 63.97
N ARG A 261 -8.73 9.14 64.37
CA ARG A 261 -9.00 10.58 64.52
C ARG A 261 -9.31 11.27 63.19
N LEU A 262 -8.64 10.86 62.11
CA LEU A 262 -8.92 11.36 60.76
C LEU A 262 -10.27 10.85 60.25
N MET A 263 -10.61 9.60 60.54
CA MET A 263 -11.89 9.00 60.19
C MET A 263 -13.04 9.71 60.90
N ALA A 264 -12.90 9.99 62.20
CA ALA A 264 -13.89 10.74 62.97
C ALA A 264 -14.19 12.13 62.35
N ILE A 265 -13.16 12.87 61.92
CA ILE A 265 -13.35 14.15 61.22
C ILE A 265 -14.12 13.96 59.91
N CYS A 266 -13.84 12.90 59.15
CA CYS A 266 -14.58 12.59 57.92
C CYS A 266 -16.03 12.19 58.18
N GLU A 267 -16.30 11.45 59.26
CA GLU A 267 -17.63 11.07 59.71
C GLU A 267 -18.43 12.29 60.19
N ASP A 268 -17.81 13.20 60.94
CA ASP A 268 -18.42 14.47 61.38
C ASP A 268 -18.75 15.38 60.19
N ILE A 269 -17.89 15.45 59.17
CA ILE A 269 -18.19 16.16 57.91
C ILE A 269 -19.41 15.52 57.22
N TYR A 270 -19.47 14.20 57.19
CA TYR A 270 -20.59 13.48 56.59
C TYR A 270 -21.90 13.72 57.36
N ALA A 271 -21.85 13.73 58.69
CA ALA A 271 -23.00 14.01 59.56
C ALA A 271 -23.49 15.45 59.40
N ALA A 272 -22.60 16.46 59.46
CA ALA A 272 -22.95 17.86 59.26
C ALA A 272 -23.59 18.11 57.89
N ARG A 273 -23.10 17.43 56.84
CA ARG A 273 -23.70 17.47 55.49
C ARG A 273 -25.10 16.85 55.46
N ALA A 274 -25.32 15.75 56.18
CA ALA A 274 -26.62 15.07 56.24
C ALA A 274 -27.68 15.91 56.99
N GLU A 275 -27.25 16.68 57.99
CA GLU A 275 -28.10 17.57 58.79
C GLU A 275 -28.30 18.96 58.15
N GLY A 276 -27.50 19.29 57.13
CA GLY A 276 -27.57 20.57 56.41
C GLY A 276 -26.84 21.72 57.11
N GLU A 277 -25.96 21.43 58.07
CA GLU A 277 -25.16 22.41 58.81
C GLU A 277 -23.89 22.80 58.03
N LEU A 278 -24.07 23.58 56.96
CA LEU A 278 -23.00 23.94 56.01
C LEU A 278 -21.82 24.70 56.64
N GLU A 279 -22.06 25.52 57.67
CA GLU A 279 -21.00 26.26 58.36
C GLU A 279 -20.05 25.30 59.12
N VAL A 280 -20.62 24.27 59.77
CA VAL A 280 -19.85 23.25 60.50
C VAL A 280 -19.07 22.37 59.52
N GLU A 281 -19.71 21.98 58.42
CA GLU A 281 -19.08 21.25 57.32
C GLU A 281 -17.85 21.99 56.76
N GLU A 282 -17.98 23.30 56.49
CA GLU A 282 -16.88 24.11 55.96
C GLU A 282 -15.69 24.18 56.93
N VAL A 283 -15.96 24.38 58.22
CA VAL A 283 -14.91 24.45 59.25
C VAL A 283 -14.17 23.11 59.37
N LEU A 284 -14.88 21.99 59.38
CA LEU A 284 -14.29 20.65 59.45
C LEU A 284 -13.51 20.31 58.18
N TYR A 285 -14.02 20.67 56.99
CA TYR A 285 -13.33 20.48 55.72
C TYR A 285 -12.00 21.24 55.67
N TRP A 286 -11.99 22.53 56.05
CA TRP A 286 -10.73 23.29 56.10
C TRP A 286 -9.75 22.77 57.14
N THR A 287 -10.25 22.20 58.22
CA THR A 287 -9.42 21.51 59.22
C THR A 287 -8.74 20.29 58.61
N LEU A 288 -9.48 19.45 57.88
CA LEU A 288 -8.93 18.31 57.14
C LEU A 288 -7.87 18.74 56.12
N VAL A 289 -8.14 19.78 55.33
CA VAL A 289 -7.18 20.32 54.34
C VAL A 289 -5.90 20.83 55.02
N LYS A 290 -6.01 21.51 56.16
CA LYS A 290 -4.83 21.98 56.92
C LYS A 290 -3.97 20.81 57.41
N ILE A 291 -4.60 19.71 57.85
CA ILE A 291 -3.89 18.51 58.28
C ILE A 291 -3.13 17.87 57.09
N TYR A 292 -3.78 17.68 55.94
CA TYR A 292 -3.13 17.10 54.75
C TYR A 292 -2.06 18.01 54.11
N ARG A 293 -2.09 19.33 54.36
CA ARG A 293 -1.06 20.27 53.89
C ARG A 293 0.23 20.25 54.71
N SER A 294 0.22 19.71 55.94
CA SER A 294 1.36 19.70 56.84
C SER A 294 1.70 18.28 57.30
N PRO A 295 2.82 17.69 56.86
CA PRO A 295 3.22 16.33 57.25
C PRO A 295 3.35 16.16 58.77
N HIS A 296 3.76 17.22 59.48
CA HIS A 296 3.86 17.20 60.94
C HIS A 296 2.49 17.10 61.61
N MET A 297 1.49 17.84 61.11
CA MET A 297 0.11 17.75 61.62
C MET A 297 -0.49 16.38 61.32
N LEU A 298 -0.26 15.85 60.11
CA LEU A 298 -0.74 14.53 59.72
C LEU A 298 -0.18 13.43 60.63
N LEU A 299 1.11 13.48 60.97
CA LEU A 299 1.73 12.54 61.91
C LEU A 299 1.16 12.68 63.33
N GLU A 300 0.89 13.90 63.80
CA GLU A 300 0.33 14.13 65.14
C GLU A 300 -1.08 13.54 65.28
N TYR A 301 -1.90 13.67 64.23
CA TYR A 301 -3.27 13.17 64.19
C TYR A 301 -3.36 11.66 63.92
N THR A 302 -2.25 11.00 63.59
CA THR A 302 -2.22 9.56 63.27
C THR A 302 -1.41 8.73 64.25
N LYS A 303 -1.04 9.30 65.40
CA LYS A 303 -0.41 8.55 66.50
C LYS A 303 -1.41 7.54 67.08
N PRO A 304 -0.95 6.34 67.47
CA PRO A 304 -1.76 5.46 68.31
C PRO A 304 -1.98 6.13 69.67
N ASP A 305 -3.19 5.99 70.20
CA ASP A 305 -3.54 6.44 71.56
C ASP A 305 -2.84 5.61 72.64
#